data_AF-A0AB34PDK0-F1
#
_entry.id   AF-A0AB34PDK0-F1
#
_cell.length_a   1.000
_cell.length_b   1.000
_cell.length_c   1.000
_cell.angle_alpha   90.00
_cell.angle_beta   90.00
_cell.angle_gamma   90.00
#
_symmetry.space_group_name_H-M   'P 1'
#
loop_
_entity.id
_entity.type
_entity.pdbx_description
1 polymer ?
#
loop_
_entity_poly.entity_id
_entity_poly.type
_entity_poly.pdbx_seq_one_letter_code
_entity_poly.pdbx_strand_id
1 'polypeptide(L)' 'MRTCTSCARRLRECQFPMQGGRIVSVCAPCRNDIKRAQAKLAPIRRDPVQIRLNNVAALWHGPVRRTHLLRNAA' A
#
# COMPACT_ATOMS: atom_id res chain seq x y z
N MET A 1 -29.15 0.62 -1.07
CA MET A 1 -27.93 0.04 -1.73
C MET A 1 -27.20 1.16 -2.46
N ARG A 2 -25.87 1.24 -2.36
CA ARG A 2 -25.07 2.34 -2.94
C ARG A 2 -23.84 1.80 -3.67
N THR A 3 -23.37 2.55 -4.67
CA THR A 3 -22.15 2.23 -5.42
C THR A 3 -20.97 3.00 -4.84
N CYS A 4 -19.88 2.31 -4.52
CA CYS A 4 -18.65 2.95 -4.06
C CYS A 4 -17.97 3.71 -5.20
N THR A 5 -17.63 4.98 -4.99
CA THR A 5 -16.94 5.80 -5.99
C THR A 5 -15.47 5.42 -6.20
N SER A 6 -14.87 4.64 -5.30
CA SER A 6 -13.48 4.21 -5.39
C SER A 6 -13.31 2.83 -6.05
N CYS A 7 -14.14 1.85 -5.71
CA CYS A 7 -14.03 0.48 -6.25
C CYS A 7 -15.20 0.04 -7.13
N ALA A 8 -16.15 0.92 -7.44
CA ALA A 8 -17.35 0.66 -8.25
C ALA A 8 -18.28 -0.47 -7.76
N ARG A 9 -18.00 -1.10 -6.60
CA ARG A 9 -18.85 -2.16 -6.04
C ARG A 9 -20.17 -1.59 -5.54
N ARG A 10 -21.27 -2.33 -5.80
CA ARG A 10 -22.61 -2.04 -5.25
C ARG A 10 -22.76 -2.75 -3.90
N LEU A 11 -22.90 -1.98 -2.82
CA LEU A 11 -22.82 -2.44 -1.44
C LEU A 11 -24.01 -1.92 -0.61
N ARG A 12 -24.24 -2.54 0.55
CA ARG A 12 -25.24 -2.09 1.53
C ARG A 12 -24.81 -0.76 2.17
N GLU A 13 -25.78 0.07 2.55
CA GLU A 13 -25.52 1.41 3.11
C GLU A 13 -24.72 1.37 4.41
N CYS A 14 -24.88 0.32 5.23
CA CYS A 14 -24.09 0.08 6.43
C CYS A 14 -22.57 -0.05 6.18
N GLN A 15 -22.15 -0.26 4.92
CA GLN A 15 -20.73 -0.35 4.54
C GLN A 15 -20.10 1.01 4.21
N PHE A 16 -20.88 2.10 4.27
CA PHE A 16 -20.42 3.46 4.00
C PHE A 16 -20.34 4.24 5.31
N PRO A 17 -19.14 4.67 5.76
CA PRO A 17 -18.98 5.36 7.03
C PRO A 17 -19.58 6.77 6.99
N MET A 18 -19.92 7.32 8.16
CA MET A 18 -20.26 8.74 8.30
C MET A 18 -19.02 9.59 8.54
N GLN A 19 -19.01 10.81 7.99
CA GLN A 19 -18.00 11.83 8.23
C GLN A 19 -18.69 13.19 8.28
N GLY A 20 -18.52 13.94 9.39
CA GLY A 20 -19.17 15.23 9.57
C GLY A 20 -20.71 15.17 9.45
N GLY A 21 -21.32 14.10 9.98
CA GLY A 21 -22.78 13.90 9.92
C GLY A 21 -23.33 13.47 8.55
N ARG A 22 -22.48 13.22 7.55
CA ARG A 22 -22.91 12.78 6.20
C ARG A 22 -22.31 11.42 5.85
N ILE A 23 -23.09 10.56 5.17
CA ILE A 23 -22.61 9.27 4.65
C ILE A 23 -21.71 9.54 3.44
N VAL A 24 -20.45 9.10 3.49
CA VAL A 24 -19.52 9.25 2.37
C VAL A 24 -19.82 8.27 1.23
N SER A 25 -19.40 8.61 0.01
CA SER A 25 -19.58 7.78 -1.19
C SER A 25 -18.54 6.67 -1.34
N VAL A 26 -17.53 6.64 -0.47
CA VAL A 26 -16.46 5.64 -0.46
C VAL A 26 -16.75 4.61 0.64
N CYS A 27 -16.74 3.32 0.29
CA CYS A 27 -16.96 2.26 1.27
C CYS A 27 -15.82 2.17 2.30
N ALA A 28 -16.12 1.61 3.47
CA ALA A 28 -15.18 1.49 4.58
C ALA A 28 -13.84 0.79 4.20
N PRO A 29 -13.83 -0.30 3.41
CA PRO A 29 -12.58 -0.92 2.96
C PRO A 29 -11.69 0.03 2.15
N CYS A 30 -12.22 0.65 1.09
CA CYS A 30 -11.46 1.60 0.27
C CYS A 30 -10.94 2.77 1.09
N ARG A 31 -11.74 3.26 2.04
CA ARG A 31 -11.32 4.34 2.94
C ARG A 31 -10.16 3.91 3.84
N ASN A 32 -10.16 2.67 4.34
CA ASN A 32 -9.07 2.14 5.13
C ASN A 32 -7.80 1.97 4.29
N ASP A 33 -7.92 1.54 3.05
CA ASP A 33 -6.79 1.42 2.12
C ASP A 33 -6.18 2.79 1.82
N ILE A 34 -7.01 3.81 1.55
CA ILE A 34 -6.55 5.19 1.36
C ILE A 34 -5.81 5.69 2.61
N LYS A 35 -6.37 5.49 3.80
CA LYS A 35 -5.71 5.86 5.06
C LYS A 35 -4.39 5.14 5.24
N ARG A 36 -4.33 3.84 4.91
CA ARG A 36 -3.11 3.02 5.03
C ARG A 36 -2.04 3.49 4.05
N ALA A 37 -2.41 3.84 2.82
CA ALA A 37 -1.49 4.37 1.82
C ALA A 37 -0.92 5.75 2.22
N GLN A 38 -1.73 6.58 2.88
CA GLN A 38 -1.31 7.89 3.41
C GLN A 38 -0.56 7.80 4.73
N ALA A 39 -0.64 6.67 5.44
CA ALA A 39 0.00 6.52 6.74
C ALA A 39 1.52 6.54 6.58
N LYS A 40 2.18 7.43 7.31
CA LYS A 40 3.63 7.45 7.38
C LYS A 40 4.12 6.16 8.03
N LEU A 41 4.80 5.32 7.25
CA LEU A 41 5.40 4.09 7.77
C LEU A 41 6.48 4.45 8.81
N ALA A 42 6.56 3.65 9.86
CA ALA A 42 7.66 3.76 10.80
C ALA A 42 8.99 3.56 10.05
N PRO A 43 10.06 4.29 10.41
CA PRO A 43 11.37 4.05 9.83
C PRO A 43 11.75 2.57 10.01
N ILE A 44 12.23 1.95 8.94
CA ILE A 44 12.76 0.59 9.02
C ILE A 44 13.99 0.63 9.90
N ARG A 45 14.00 -0.14 10.99
CA ARG A 45 15.18 -0.28 11.84
C ARG A 45 16.30 -0.92 11.01
N ARG A 46 17.49 -0.33 11.06
CA ARG A 46 18.67 -0.89 10.40
C ARG A 46 19.09 -2.15 11.17
N ASP A 47 18.86 -3.31 10.57
CA ASP A 47 19.40 -4.57 11.06
C ASP A 47 20.78 -4.82 10.45
N PRO A 48 21.86 -4.81 11.26
CA PRO A 48 23.22 -5.04 10.76
C PRO A 48 23.39 -6.41 10.09
N VAL A 49 22.66 -7.44 10.53
CA VAL A 49 22.72 -8.78 9.91
C VAL A 49 22.11 -8.75 8.52
N GLN A 50 20.93 -8.13 8.38
CA GLN A 50 20.27 -7.98 7.09
C GLN A 50 21.10 -7.13 6.11
N ILE A 51 21.74 -6.06 6.60
CA ILE A 51 22.65 -5.24 5.79
C ILE A 51 23.85 -6.08 5.30
N ARG A 52 24.47 -6.87 6.19
CA ARG A 52 25.57 -7.76 5.83
C ARG A 52 25.15 -8.79 4.77
N LEU A 53 24.00 -9.43 4.95
CA LEU A 53 23.47 -10.42 4.00
C LEU A 53 23.18 -9.78 2.63
N ASN A 54 22.56 -8.61 2.60
CA ASN A 54 22.29 -7.87 1.37
C ASN A 54 23.59 -7.49 0.65
N ASN A 55 24.60 -7.02 1.39
CA ASN A 55 25.90 -6.67 0.81
C ASN A 55 26.61 -7.90 0.25
N VAL A 56 26.61 -9.02 0.97
CA VAL A 56 27.16 -10.29 0.48
C VAL A 56 26.43 -10.72 -0.80
N ALA A 57 25.09 -10.75 -0.79
CA ALA A 57 24.31 -11.12 -1.98
C ALA A 57 24.60 -10.21 -3.18
N ALA A 58 24.74 -8.90 -2.97
CA ALA A 58 25.09 -7.95 -4.02
C ALA A 58 26.50 -8.20 -4.61
N LEU A 59 27.44 -8.72 -3.82
CA LEU A 59 28.76 -9.11 -4.30
C LEU A 59 28.71 -10.41 -5.13
N TRP A 60 27.90 -11.39 -4.72
CA TRP A 60 27.75 -12.66 -5.43
C TRP A 60 27.02 -12.52 -6.78
N HIS A 61 25.99 -11.68 -6.83
CA HIS A 61 25.18 -11.51 -8.04
C HIS A 61 25.65 -10.33 -8.91
N GLY A 62 26.70 -9.62 -8.48
CA GLY A 62 27.15 -8.37 -9.09
C GLY A 62 26.18 -7.20 -8.83
N PRO A 63 26.56 -5.97 -9.19
CA PRO A 63 25.65 -4.83 -9.14
C PRO A 63 24.43 -5.18 -9.99
N VAL A 64 23.25 -5.22 -9.37
CA VAL A 64 21.98 -5.35 -10.09
C VAL A 64 21.94 -4.23 -11.12
N ARG A 65 22.22 -4.56 -12.39
CA ARG A 65 22.05 -3.64 -13.50
C ARG A 65 20.57 -3.28 -13.53
N ARG A 66 20.23 -2.06 -13.13
CA ARG A 66 18.89 -1.47 -13.23
C ARG A 66 18.41 -1.30 -14.69
N THR A 67 19.05 -1.94 -15.67
CA THR A 67 18.65 -1.91 -17.06
C THR A 67 17.41 -2.75 -17.32
N HIS A 68 17.10 -3.71 -16.45
CA HIS A 68 15.79 -4.34 -16.40
C HIS A 68 15.01 -3.72 -15.26
N LEU A 69 14.22 -2.69 -15.59
CA LEU A 69 13.07 -2.32 -14.78
C LEU A 69 12.29 -3.61 -14.53
N LEU A 70 12.15 -4.00 -13.27
CA LEU A 70 11.25 -5.07 -12.87
C LEU A 70 9.88 -4.68 -13.44
N ARG A 71 9.47 -5.32 -14.54
CA ARG A 71 8.27 -5.00 -15.33
C ARG A 71 6.97 -5.04 -14.51
N ASN A 72 7.04 -5.45 -13.24
CA ASN A 72 5.90 -5.68 -12.37
C ASN A 72 5.98 -4.92 -11.04
N ALA A 73 6.72 -3.81 -10.98
CA ALA A 73 6.70 -2.89 -9.84
C ALA A 73 6.09 -1.52 -10.20
N ALA A 74 4.90 -1.54 -10.82
CA ALA A 74 3.90 -0.45 -10.83
C ALA A 74 2.61 -0.97 -11.44
#